data_AF-A0A968RIT9-F1
#
_entry.id   AF-A0A968RIT9-F1
#
_cell.length_a   1.000
_cell.length_b   1.000
_cell.length_c   1.000
_cell.angle_alpha   90.00
_cell.angle_beta   90.00
_cell.angle_gamma   90.00
#
_symmetry.space_group_name_H-M   'P 1'
#
loop_
_entity.id
_entity.type
_entity.pdbx_description
1 polymer ?
#
loop_
_entity_poly.entity_id
_entity_poly.type
_entity_poly.pdbx_seq_one_letter_code
_entity_poly.pdbx_strand_id
1 'polypeptide(L)'
;MKSTIYTIFFLVFSFHSLSAQSDFKVTDFRIAGDAVQAGDNCFQLVGDEQWSSGSIWYRNAIDLAAPLNMELKVMLGCKDDAGADGIVLVFSPYFAQTGYREKDLVLLASNSLWE
;
A
#
# COMPACT_ATOMS: atom_id res chain seq x y z
N MET A 1 23.60 -40.67 -26.08
CA MET A 1 24.20 -39.32 -26.10
C MET A 1 23.30 -38.24 -26.70
N LYS A 2 22.69 -38.43 -27.90
CA LYS A 2 21.79 -37.41 -28.49
C LYS A 2 20.48 -37.19 -27.71
N SER A 3 19.89 -38.25 -27.15
CA SER A 3 18.67 -38.16 -26.32
C SER A 3 18.89 -37.41 -25.00
N THR A 4 20.08 -37.48 -24.42
CA THR A 4 20.41 -36.85 -23.13
C THR A 4 20.55 -35.32 -23.25
N ILE A 5 20.91 -34.83 -24.45
CA ILE A 5 21.06 -33.40 -24.75
C ILE A 5 19.69 -32.69 -24.81
N TYR A 6 18.66 -33.33 -25.35
CA TYR A 6 17.31 -32.76 -25.40
C TYR A 6 16.66 -32.67 -24.01
N THR A 7 16.93 -33.62 -23.11
CA THR A 7 16.42 -33.59 -21.73
C THR A 7 16.98 -32.41 -20.93
N ILE A 8 18.26 -32.06 -21.15
CA ILE A 8 18.90 -30.90 -20.50
C ILE A 8 18.33 -29.58 -21.06
N PHE A 9 18.05 -29.50 -22.36
CA PHE A 9 17.48 -28.30 -22.99
C PHE A 9 16.05 -28.01 -22.51
N PHE A 10 15.26 -29.05 -22.18
CA PHE A 10 13.89 -28.89 -21.66
C PHE A 10 13.83 -28.43 -20.20
N LEU A 11 14.88 -28.69 -19.40
CA LEU A 11 14.96 -28.28 -17.99
C LEU A 11 15.32 -26.79 -17.81
N VAL A 12 15.97 -26.16 -18.79
CA VAL A 12 16.40 -24.75 -18.71
C VAL A 12 15.27 -23.77 -19.06
N PHE A 13 14.29 -24.18 -19.88
CA PHE A 13 13.15 -23.33 -20.28
C PHE A 13 12.05 -23.21 -19.20
N SER A 14 12.12 -24.04 -18.16
CA SER A 14 11.15 -24.10 -17.05
C SER A 14 11.46 -23.13 -15.90
N PHE A 15 12.58 -22.42 -15.96
CA PHE A 15 12.88 -21.32 -15.03
C PHE A 15 12.13 -20.05 -15.46
N HIS A 16 10.80 -20.11 -15.46
CA HIS A 16 10.01 -18.89 -15.38
C HIS A 16 10.23 -18.34 -13.98
N SER A 17 10.91 -17.21 -13.89
CA SER A 17 11.14 -16.48 -12.65
C SER A 17 9.80 -16.30 -11.93
N LEU A 18 9.62 -17.02 -10.83
CA LEU A 18 8.55 -16.71 -9.89
C LEU A 18 8.93 -15.34 -9.30
N SER A 19 8.25 -14.29 -9.74
CA SER A 19 8.36 -13.00 -9.07
C SER A 19 7.91 -13.24 -7.63
N ALA A 20 8.86 -13.15 -6.70
CA ALA A 20 8.52 -12.92 -5.31
C ALA A 20 7.74 -11.60 -5.30
N GLN A 21 6.52 -11.63 -4.77
CA GLN A 21 5.83 -10.39 -4.43
C GLN A 21 6.71 -9.68 -3.41
N SER A 22 7.01 -8.40 -3.63
CA SER A 22 7.77 -7.62 -2.66
C SER A 22 6.99 -7.62 -1.35
N ASP A 23 7.56 -8.23 -0.30
CA ASP A 23 7.00 -8.13 1.05
C ASP A 23 7.02 -6.67 1.46
N PHE A 24 5.82 -6.10 1.53
CA PHE A 24 5.60 -4.75 2.00
C PHE A 24 5.99 -4.65 3.48
N LYS A 25 6.83 -3.66 3.84
CA LYS A 25 7.20 -3.41 5.24
C LYS A 25 6.66 -2.08 5.69
N VAL A 26 6.24 -1.97 6.95
CA VAL A 26 5.78 -0.71 7.54
C VAL A 26 6.82 0.42 7.39
N THR A 27 8.11 0.09 7.41
CA THR A 27 9.21 1.05 7.18
C THR A 27 9.17 1.73 5.81
N ASP A 28 8.57 1.08 4.81
CA ASP A 28 8.47 1.61 3.46
C ASP A 28 7.39 2.70 3.35
N PHE A 29 6.66 2.98 4.44
CA PHE A 29 5.64 4.02 4.50
C PHE A 29 6.11 5.21 5.35
N ARG A 30 5.69 6.41 4.94
CA ARG A 30 5.74 7.63 5.74
C ARG A 30 4.36 7.84 6.35
N ILE A 31 4.31 8.04 7.66
CA ILE A 31 3.10 8.34 8.42
C ILE A 31 2.97 9.86 8.56
N ALA A 32 1.76 10.39 8.45
CA ALA A 32 1.45 11.81 8.63
C ALA A 32 0.05 12.04 9.22
N GLY A 33 -0.16 13.20 9.85
CA GLY A 33 -1.39 13.49 10.60
C GLY A 33 -1.46 12.64 11.88
N ASP A 34 -2.66 12.21 12.23
CA ASP A 34 -2.95 11.44 13.45
C ASP A 34 -2.70 9.93 13.30
N ALA A 35 -2.22 9.50 12.13
CA ALA A 35 -1.96 8.11 11.87
C ALA A 35 -0.82 7.57 12.76
N VAL A 36 -0.95 6.31 13.18
CA VAL A 36 0.05 5.62 14.00
C VAL A 36 0.28 4.19 13.51
N GLN A 37 1.46 3.65 13.80
CA GLN A 37 1.74 2.22 13.62
C GLN A 37 1.07 1.44 14.76
N ALA A 38 0.13 0.56 14.42
CA ALA A 38 -0.64 -0.24 15.38
C ALA A 38 -0.14 -1.69 15.52
N GLY A 39 0.86 -2.08 14.71
CA GLY A 39 1.51 -3.40 14.75
C GLY A 39 2.54 -3.58 13.64
N ASP A 40 3.05 -4.79 13.47
CA ASP A 40 4.15 -5.09 12.52
C ASP A 40 3.79 -4.76 11.06
N ASN A 41 2.52 -4.93 10.68
CA ASN A 41 1.98 -4.67 9.32
C ASN A 41 0.62 -3.95 9.38
N CYS A 42 0.41 -3.10 10.39
CA CYS A 42 -0.88 -2.45 10.61
C CYS A 42 -0.71 -0.96 10.91
N PHE A 43 -1.53 -0.15 10.25
CA PHE A 43 -1.66 1.27 10.50
C PHE A 43 -3.06 1.57 10.99
N GLN A 44 -3.16 2.38 12.04
CA GLN A 44 -4.39 3.04 12.40
C GLN A 44 -4.31 4.46 11.84
N LEU A 45 -5.17 4.80 10.87
CA LEU A 45 -5.13 6.12 10.23
C LEU A 45 -5.73 7.20 11.14
N VAL A 46 -6.83 6.91 11.81
CA VAL A 46 -7.50 7.79 12.77
C VAL A 46 -8.06 6.96 13.94
N GLY A 47 -8.21 7.57 15.12
CA GLY A 47 -8.95 6.99 16.24
C GLY A 47 -10.45 7.22 16.13
N ASP A 48 -11.22 6.69 17.08
CA ASP A 48 -12.63 7.03 17.24
C ASP A 48 -12.78 8.41 17.91
N GLU A 49 -12.31 9.44 17.21
CA GLU A 49 -12.26 10.82 17.66
C GLU A 49 -12.72 11.76 16.52
N GLN A 50 -13.37 12.85 16.91
CA GLN A 50 -13.80 13.90 15.98
C GLN A 50 -12.62 14.80 15.59
N TRP A 51 -12.69 15.39 14.39
CA TRP A 51 -11.69 16.29 13.82
C TRP A 51 -10.31 15.67 13.64
N SER A 52 -10.27 14.35 13.42
CA SER A 52 -9.03 13.63 13.19
C SER A 52 -8.78 13.40 11.71
N SER A 53 -7.53 13.51 11.29
CA SER A 53 -7.11 13.13 9.94
C SER A 53 -5.72 12.53 9.96
N GLY A 54 -5.56 11.40 9.30
CA GLY A 54 -4.28 10.71 9.20
C GLY A 54 -4.07 10.03 7.87
N SER A 55 -2.81 9.82 7.56
CA SER A 55 -2.40 9.27 6.28
C SER A 55 -1.12 8.47 6.35
N ILE A 56 -0.99 7.56 5.39
CA ILE A 56 0.23 6.83 5.13
C ILE A 56 0.57 6.91 3.65
N TRP A 57 1.86 7.05 3.36
CA TRP A 57 2.41 7.32 2.03
C TRP A 57 3.47 6.28 1.73
N TYR A 58 3.29 5.49 0.68
CA TYR A 58 4.34 4.59 0.21
C TYR A 58 5.51 5.41 -0.32
N ARG A 59 6.72 5.11 0.15
CA ARG A 59 7.93 5.90 -0.14
C ARG A 59 8.49 5.67 -1.52
N ASN A 60 8.20 4.53 -2.14
CA ASN A 60 8.79 4.16 -3.42
C ASN A 60 7.80 4.45 -4.55
N ALA A 61 8.30 5.05 -5.64
CA ALA A 61 7.49 5.27 -6.83
C ALA A 61 6.86 3.96 -7.35
N ILE A 62 5.57 4.02 -7.69
CA ILE A 62 4.87 2.91 -8.35
C ILE A 62 4.83 3.15 -9.86
N ASP A 63 5.32 2.18 -10.63
CA ASP A 63 5.18 2.20 -12.09
C ASP A 63 3.78 1.76 -12.52
N LEU A 64 2.98 2.72 -12.95
CA LEU A 64 1.61 2.49 -13.45
C LEU A 64 1.56 1.99 -14.90
N ALA A 65 2.70 1.83 -15.58
CA ALA A 65 2.77 1.18 -16.89
C ALA A 65 2.78 -0.36 -16.78
N ALA A 66 3.01 -0.90 -15.59
CA ALA A 66 2.92 -2.33 -15.28
C ALA A 66 1.62 -2.65 -14.51
N PRO A 67 1.11 -3.88 -14.59
CA PRO A 67 -0.01 -4.31 -13.74
C PRO A 67 0.37 -4.21 -12.26
N LEU A 68 -0.50 -3.57 -11.47
CA LEU A 68 -0.39 -3.47 -10.02
C LEU A 68 -1.48 -4.32 -9.37
N ASN A 69 -1.09 -5.10 -8.36
CA ASN A 69 -2.03 -5.77 -7.47
C ASN A 69 -1.79 -5.31 -6.04
N MET A 70 -2.87 -5.05 -5.30
CA MET A 70 -2.84 -4.62 -3.91
C MET A 70 -4.00 -5.24 -3.15
N GLU A 71 -3.69 -5.78 -1.98
CA GLU A 71 -4.67 -6.34 -1.07
C GLU A 71 -4.59 -5.58 0.27
N LEU A 72 -5.75 -5.14 0.76
CA LEU A 72 -5.86 -4.35 1.98
C LEU A 72 -6.90 -5.01 2.88
N LYS A 73 -6.55 -5.21 4.15
CA LYS A 73 -7.52 -5.56 5.19
C LYS A 73 -7.86 -4.29 5.98
N VAL A 74 -9.10 -3.82 5.82
CA VAL A 74 -9.56 -2.56 6.39
C VAL A 74 -10.57 -2.81 7.52
N MET A 75 -10.39 -2.12 8.64
CA MET A 75 -11.39 -2.01 9.72
C MET A 75 -11.91 -0.57 9.72
N LEU A 76 -13.19 -0.38 9.40
CA LEU A 76 -13.81 0.96 9.27
C LEU A 76 -14.37 1.52 10.59
N GLY A 77 -14.28 0.76 11.68
CA GLY A 77 -14.90 1.08 12.96
C GLY A 77 -16.19 0.28 13.20
N CYS A 78 -16.98 0.70 14.19
CA CYS A 78 -18.19 0.00 14.65
C CYS A 78 -19.38 0.93 14.93
N LYS A 79 -19.32 2.19 14.48
CA LYS A 79 -20.42 3.17 14.63
C LYS A 79 -21.24 3.23 13.36
N ASP A 80 -22.50 2.80 13.44
CA ASP A 80 -23.42 2.83 12.30
C ASP A 80 -24.12 4.20 12.15
N ASP A 81 -24.58 4.79 13.26
CA ASP A 81 -25.38 6.03 13.23
C ASP A 81 -24.54 7.31 13.09
N ALA A 82 -23.31 7.30 13.59
CA ALA A 82 -22.40 8.45 13.62
C ALA A 82 -20.99 8.10 13.10
N GLY A 83 -20.90 7.13 12.20
CA GLY A 83 -19.67 6.78 11.51
C GLY A 83 -19.39 7.78 10.39
N ALA A 84 -18.32 8.55 10.49
CA ALA A 84 -17.87 9.49 9.48
C ALA A 84 -16.37 9.74 9.65
N ASP A 85 -15.60 10.10 8.61
CA ASP A 85 -16.06 10.34 7.22
C ASP A 85 -15.77 9.16 6.29
N GLY A 86 -14.59 8.55 6.42
CA GLY A 86 -14.19 7.41 5.60
C GLY A 86 -12.70 7.37 5.24
N ILE A 87 -12.38 6.55 4.25
CA ILE A 87 -11.02 6.29 3.76
C ILE A 87 -10.95 6.45 2.25
N VAL A 88 -9.86 7.01 1.74
CA VAL A 88 -9.58 7.09 0.30
C VAL A 88 -8.19 6.56 -0.01
N LEU A 89 -8.09 5.88 -1.15
CA LEU A 89 -6.84 5.45 -1.77
C LEU A 89 -6.53 6.38 -2.94
N VAL A 90 -5.33 6.95 -2.96
CA VAL A 90 -4.92 7.94 -3.97
C VAL A 90 -3.59 7.53 -4.60
N PHE A 91 -3.51 7.60 -5.92
CA PHE A 91 -2.24 7.63 -6.66
C PHE A 91 -1.92 9.07 -7.02
N SER A 92 -0.80 9.60 -6.54
CA SER A 92 -0.41 11.00 -6.74
C SER A 92 0.93 11.08 -7.47
N PRO A 93 1.10 11.90 -8.52
CA PRO A 93 2.40 12.16 -9.13
C PRO A 93 3.27 13.15 -8.34
N TYR A 94 2.78 13.61 -7.19
CA TYR A 94 3.46 14.54 -6.31
C TYR A 94 3.59 13.93 -4.91
N PHE A 95 4.82 13.97 -4.39
CA PHE A 95 5.12 13.66 -3.00
C PHE A 95 4.52 14.73 -2.06
N ALA A 96 4.09 14.33 -0.86
CA ALA A 96 3.73 15.24 0.23
C ALA A 96 4.96 16.05 0.71
N GLN A 97 5.25 17.14 -0.01
CA GLN A 97 6.27 18.16 0.24
C GLN A 97 7.49 17.71 1.08
N THR A 98 8.46 17.07 0.42
CA THR A 98 9.91 17.31 0.52
C THR A 98 10.60 16.57 -0.64
N GLY A 99 11.08 17.30 -1.66
CA GLY A 99 12.17 16.88 -2.56
C GLY A 99 11.89 15.82 -3.64
N TYR A 100 11.74 16.31 -4.89
CA TYR A 100 11.88 15.65 -6.20
C TYR A 100 10.92 14.50 -6.59
N ARG A 101 10.08 14.82 -7.60
CA ARG A 101 9.23 13.99 -8.47
C ARG A 101 9.28 12.47 -8.27
N GLU A 102 8.31 11.94 -7.53
CA GLU A 102 7.92 10.53 -7.53
C GLU A 102 6.40 10.37 -7.41
N LYS A 103 5.87 9.26 -7.95
CA LYS A 103 4.44 8.91 -7.99
C LYS A 103 4.12 7.98 -6.82
N ASP A 104 3.45 8.49 -5.80
CA ASP A 104 3.22 7.77 -4.55
C ASP A 104 1.79 7.21 -4.47
N LEU A 105 1.65 6.15 -3.68
CA LEU A 105 0.37 5.66 -3.21
C LEU A 105 0.11 6.18 -1.80
N VAL A 106 -1.12 6.65 -1.59
CA VAL A 106 -1.56 7.24 -0.33
C VAL A 106 -2.85 6.58 0.13
N LEU A 107 -2.91 6.25 1.41
CA LEU A 107 -4.16 5.99 2.10
C LEU A 107 -4.41 7.15 3.07
N LEU A 108 -5.57 7.79 2.95
CA LEU A 108 -6.01 8.91 3.78
C LEU A 108 -7.31 8.51 4.48
N ALA A 109 -7.44 8.83 5.76
CA ALA A 109 -8.72 8.78 6.45
C ALA A 109 -8.96 10.09 7.22
N SER A 110 -10.24 10.41 7.38
CA SER A 110 -10.68 11.53 8.21
C SER A 110 -11.95 11.17 8.97
N ASN A 111 -12.09 11.79 10.14
CA ASN A 111 -13.31 11.84 10.92
C ASN A 111 -13.63 13.32 11.19
N SER A 112 -14.56 13.89 10.44
CA SER A 112 -15.05 15.25 10.63
C SER A 112 -16.50 15.22 11.11
N LEU A 113 -16.91 16.30 11.79
CA LEU A 113 -18.32 16.52 12.06
C LEU A 113 -18.94 17.19 10.83
N TRP A 114 -19.65 16.41 10.01
CA TRP A 114 -20.72 16.99 9.20
C TRP A 114 -22.06 16.80 9.92
N GLU A 115 -22.17 17.43 11.09
CA GLU A 115 -23.41 17.91 11.73
C GLU A 115 -23.17 19.30 12.32
#